data_AF-A0A3D1GXL4-F1
#
_entry.id   AF-A0A3D1GXL4-F1
#
_cell.length_a   1.000
_cell.length_b   1.000
_cell.length_c   1.000
_cell.angle_alpha   90.00
_cell.angle_beta   90.00
_cell.angle_gamma   90.00
#
_symmetry.space_group_name_H-M   'P 1'
#
loop_
_entity.id
_entity.type
_entity.pdbx_description
1 polymer ?
#
loop_
_entity_poly.entity_id
_entity_poly.type
_entity_poly.pdbx_seq_one_letter_code
_entity_poly.pdbx_strand_id
1 'polypeptide(L)'
;MYKTTAKKKILSFCLLTLSQAGWAQTQTVQVLEFHPAPGQFVNELPAADTNSTQDDMNRRCEDLLNDKGNVISLGTFGGYITMKFDHPIENKHGSDFLIKGNGMYAIDDPKYGKETIGGSIEPGIVYVGVGDNLETAKWYELAGSEYYTNEIHDFEITYFKPTAEACEHQLFGSVCDNYIKWNCTWTDAKGERRDSTGYHMKNQYHIQTYWPQWEDKDQLTFKGGCLPNNAVMYKPTYWVQYRYAKDAYGYADACPANDLLYSSFDINWAVDEKGDPVALDHIDYIRVMTGIFQYCGWLGETSTEVSSVVDLHLMEGYDDNPYIITPRERPSTGIQLPTVPGHQVQGDAAYYTLTGQRVERVERGKIYIHKGKKVVF
;
A
#
# COMPACT_ATOMS: atom_id res chain seq x y z
N MET A 1 -13.48 -79.94 -33.23
CA MET A 1 -14.16 -78.78 -32.62
C MET A 1 -13.16 -77.64 -32.49
N TYR A 2 -13.18 -76.68 -33.41
CA TYR A 2 -12.65 -75.33 -33.16
C TYR A 2 -13.50 -74.35 -33.98
N LYS A 3 -14.13 -73.42 -33.26
CA LYS A 3 -14.98 -72.33 -33.76
C LYS A 3 -14.10 -71.27 -34.42
N THR A 4 -14.54 -70.72 -35.54
CA THR A 4 -14.01 -69.45 -36.06
C THR A 4 -15.16 -68.45 -36.14
N THR A 5 -15.05 -67.44 -35.28
CA THR A 5 -16.08 -66.44 -34.97
C THR A 5 -16.03 -65.29 -35.97
N ALA A 6 -17.19 -64.93 -36.52
CA ALA A 6 -17.37 -63.76 -37.37
C ALA A 6 -17.19 -62.45 -36.56
N LYS A 7 -16.33 -61.56 -37.04
CA LYS A 7 -16.18 -60.19 -36.51
C LYS A 7 -17.34 -59.31 -36.99
N LYS A 8 -18.19 -58.87 -36.07
CA LYS A 8 -19.11 -57.73 -36.27
C LYS A 8 -18.37 -56.43 -36.00
N LYS A 9 -18.45 -55.48 -36.94
CA LYS A 9 -17.99 -54.09 -36.78
C LYS A 9 -18.94 -53.37 -35.81
N ILE A 10 -18.39 -52.82 -34.73
CA ILE A 10 -19.08 -51.85 -33.88
C ILE A 10 -18.39 -50.51 -34.11
N LEU A 11 -19.15 -49.55 -34.64
CA LEU A 11 -18.75 -48.17 -34.83
C LEU A 11 -18.99 -47.45 -33.49
N SER A 12 -17.93 -47.15 -32.74
CA SER A 12 -18.05 -46.31 -31.54
C SER A 12 -18.04 -44.84 -31.93
N PHE A 13 -19.11 -44.15 -31.58
CA PHE A 13 -19.27 -42.70 -31.66
C PHE A 13 -18.50 -42.08 -30.48
N CYS A 14 -17.32 -41.51 -30.71
CA CYS A 14 -16.64 -40.70 -29.71
C CYS A 14 -17.29 -39.31 -29.66
N LEU A 15 -18.07 -39.05 -28.61
CA LEU A 15 -18.39 -37.67 -28.21
C LEU A 15 -17.08 -37.00 -27.76
N LEU A 16 -16.61 -36.03 -28.54
CA LEU A 16 -15.63 -35.05 -28.10
C LEU A 16 -16.35 -34.05 -27.18
N THR A 17 -16.23 -34.25 -25.88
CA THR A 17 -16.48 -33.19 -24.90
C THR A 17 -15.33 -32.20 -24.98
N LEU A 18 -15.52 -31.10 -25.70
CA LEU A 18 -14.68 -29.91 -25.57
C LEU A 18 -14.89 -29.35 -24.16
N SER A 19 -13.99 -29.68 -23.24
CA SER A 19 -13.81 -28.89 -22.03
C SER A 19 -13.30 -27.52 -22.46
N GLN A 20 -14.16 -26.50 -22.40
CA GLN A 20 -13.69 -25.13 -22.35
C GLN A 20 -12.96 -24.97 -21.01
N ALA A 21 -11.63 -25.06 -21.05
CA ALA A 21 -10.83 -24.50 -19.97
C ALA A 21 -11.09 -22.99 -20.02
N GLY A 22 -11.78 -22.47 -19.00
CA GLY A 22 -11.92 -21.04 -18.81
C GLY A 22 -10.51 -20.46 -18.76
N TRP A 23 -10.23 -19.49 -19.63
CA TRP A 23 -9.00 -18.72 -19.54
C TRP A 23 -9.12 -17.92 -18.24
N ALA A 24 -8.31 -18.23 -17.24
CA ALA A 24 -8.16 -17.35 -16.09
C ALA A 24 -7.75 -15.98 -16.63
N GLN A 25 -8.48 -14.94 -16.25
CA GLN A 25 -8.11 -13.58 -16.62
C GLN A 25 -6.80 -13.24 -15.91
N THR A 26 -5.78 -12.89 -16.68
CA THR A 26 -4.46 -12.51 -16.16
C THR A 26 -4.37 -11.00 -16.10
N GLN A 27 -3.62 -10.49 -15.13
CA GLN A 27 -3.20 -9.09 -15.07
C GLN A 27 -1.76 -8.94 -15.54
N THR A 28 -1.43 -7.78 -16.08
CA THR A 28 -0.06 -7.29 -16.23
C THR A 28 0.08 -6.02 -15.42
N VAL A 29 1.16 -5.91 -14.63
CA VAL A 29 1.48 -4.68 -13.88
C VAL A 29 2.53 -3.91 -14.65
N GLN A 30 2.33 -2.60 -14.85
CA GLN A 30 3.33 -1.69 -15.40
C GLN A 30 3.77 -0.69 -14.35
N VAL A 31 5.08 -0.47 -14.20
CA VAL A 31 5.62 0.58 -13.31
C VAL A 31 5.85 1.86 -14.12
N LEU A 32 5.16 2.94 -13.72
CA LEU A 32 5.20 4.23 -14.40
C LEU A 32 6.23 5.18 -13.77
N GLU A 33 6.36 5.13 -12.44
CA GLU A 33 7.32 5.92 -11.68
C GLU A 33 7.88 5.08 -10.55
N PHE A 34 9.20 5.11 -10.38
CA PHE A 34 9.88 4.63 -9.18
C PHE A 34 10.82 5.71 -8.68
N HIS A 35 10.42 6.37 -7.60
CA HIS A 35 11.11 7.54 -7.07
C HIS A 35 11.36 7.35 -5.57
N PRO A 36 12.28 6.44 -5.19
CA PRO A 36 12.58 6.17 -3.80
C PRO A 36 13.20 7.38 -3.11
N ALA A 37 12.95 7.52 -1.81
CA ALA A 37 13.70 8.44 -0.96
C ALA A 37 15.00 7.76 -0.52
N PRO A 38 16.00 8.50 0.00
CA PRO A 38 17.26 7.89 0.40
C PRO A 38 17.10 6.76 1.42
N GLY A 39 17.87 5.68 1.29
CA GLY A 39 17.74 4.52 2.17
C GLY A 39 18.81 3.47 1.93
N GLN A 40 18.98 2.58 2.90
CA GLN A 40 20.02 1.56 2.89
C GLN A 40 19.82 0.52 1.78
N PHE A 41 18.59 0.33 1.28
CA PHE A 41 18.30 -0.65 0.23
C PHE A 41 18.00 -0.06 -1.16
N VAL A 42 18.01 1.27 -1.31
CA VAL A 42 17.56 1.97 -2.53
C VAL A 42 18.32 1.60 -3.81
N ASN A 43 19.60 1.24 -3.68
CA ASN A 43 20.44 0.82 -4.80
C ASN A 43 20.65 -0.70 -4.87
N GLU A 44 19.98 -1.46 -4.00
CA GLU A 44 20.07 -2.92 -3.90
C GLU A 44 18.74 -3.59 -4.28
N LEU A 45 17.60 -2.94 -4.00
CA LEU A 45 16.25 -3.49 -4.15
C LEU A 45 15.29 -2.47 -4.81
N PRO A 46 15.27 -2.36 -6.16
CA PRO A 46 16.11 -3.07 -7.13
C PRO A 46 17.57 -2.61 -7.15
N ALA A 47 18.46 -3.50 -7.62
CA ALA A 47 19.86 -3.17 -7.84
C ALA A 47 19.97 -2.01 -8.85
N ALA A 48 20.81 -1.02 -8.54
CA ALA A 48 21.10 0.13 -9.39
C ALA A 48 22.60 0.40 -9.44
N ASP A 49 23.04 1.02 -10.52
CA ASP A 49 24.38 1.59 -10.64
C ASP A 49 24.30 3.03 -11.20
N THR A 50 25.44 3.72 -11.28
CA THR A 50 25.52 5.09 -11.82
C THR A 50 25.20 5.21 -13.32
N ASN A 51 25.06 4.09 -14.04
CA ASN A 51 24.64 4.09 -15.45
C ASN A 51 23.15 3.78 -15.61
N SER A 52 22.46 3.46 -14.52
CA SER A 52 21.04 3.15 -14.53
C SER A 52 20.24 4.40 -14.87
N THR A 53 19.19 4.25 -15.67
CA THR A 53 18.26 5.33 -16.01
C THR A 53 16.92 5.14 -15.30
N GLN A 54 16.09 6.18 -15.22
CA GLN A 54 14.74 6.07 -14.65
C GLN A 54 13.91 4.96 -15.33
N ASP A 55 13.99 4.84 -16.65
CA ASP A 55 13.29 3.80 -17.41
C ASP A 55 13.83 2.40 -17.09
N ASP A 56 15.13 2.26 -16.82
CA ASP A 56 15.70 0.99 -16.38
C ASP A 56 15.21 0.59 -15.00
N MET A 57 15.13 1.56 -14.09
CA MET A 57 14.67 1.30 -12.73
C MET A 57 13.18 0.96 -12.69
N ASN A 58 12.34 1.69 -13.44
CA ASN A 58 10.92 1.36 -13.60
C ASN A 58 10.74 -0.07 -14.11
N ARG A 59 11.47 -0.47 -15.17
CA ARG A 59 11.37 -1.82 -15.74
C ARG A 59 11.85 -2.91 -14.77
N ARG A 60 12.91 -2.67 -14.01
CA ARG A 60 13.37 -3.61 -12.98
C ARG A 60 12.32 -3.79 -11.89
N CYS A 61 11.69 -2.70 -11.42
CA CYS A 61 10.57 -2.80 -10.49
C CYS A 61 9.41 -3.60 -11.08
N GLU A 62 9.08 -3.38 -12.35
CA GLU A 62 8.05 -4.16 -13.06
C GLU A 62 8.37 -5.66 -13.06
N ASP A 63 9.61 -6.04 -13.40
CA ASP A 63 10.06 -7.43 -13.37
C ASP A 63 9.95 -8.03 -11.96
N LEU A 64 10.37 -7.29 -10.93
CA LEU A 64 10.33 -7.74 -9.54
C LEU A 64 8.89 -7.95 -9.02
N LEU A 65 7.94 -7.08 -9.38
CA LEU A 65 6.53 -7.23 -9.00
C LEU A 65 5.87 -8.48 -9.61
N ASN A 66 6.40 -8.94 -10.76
CA ASN A 66 5.91 -10.11 -11.46
C ASN A 66 6.63 -11.42 -11.05
N ASP A 67 7.73 -11.34 -10.29
CA ASP A 67 8.50 -12.49 -9.82
C ASP A 67 8.33 -12.73 -8.31
N LYS A 68 8.05 -13.99 -7.93
CA LYS A 68 7.63 -14.32 -6.58
C LYS A 68 8.79 -14.23 -5.59
N GLY A 69 8.59 -13.47 -4.52
CA GLY A 69 9.51 -13.40 -3.38
C GLY A 69 10.53 -12.27 -3.47
N ASN A 70 10.44 -11.42 -4.49
CA ASN A 70 11.20 -10.18 -4.57
C ASN A 70 10.51 -9.04 -3.82
N VAL A 71 11.28 -8.02 -3.48
CA VAL A 71 10.82 -6.80 -2.81
C VAL A 71 11.47 -5.59 -3.46
N ILE A 72 10.74 -4.48 -3.47
CA ILE A 72 11.19 -3.16 -3.88
C ILE A 72 11.19 -2.30 -2.63
N SER A 73 12.32 -1.71 -2.29
CA SER A 73 12.44 -0.76 -1.19
C SER A 73 12.12 0.64 -1.69
N LEU A 74 11.23 1.34 -0.97
CA LEU A 74 10.90 2.73 -1.26
C LEU A 74 11.83 3.71 -0.51
N GLY A 75 12.65 3.21 0.40
CA GLY A 75 13.50 4.02 1.27
C GLY A 75 12.69 4.75 2.34
N THR A 76 13.28 5.80 2.92
CA THR A 76 12.65 6.60 3.99
C THR A 76 11.36 7.31 3.53
N PHE A 77 10.76 8.11 4.43
CA PHE A 77 9.52 8.84 4.16
C PHE A 77 9.51 9.50 2.79
N GLY A 78 8.39 9.31 2.07
CA GLY A 78 8.11 10.00 0.82
C GLY A 78 8.49 9.24 -0.43
N GLY A 79 9.43 8.28 -0.35
CA GLY A 79 9.75 7.45 -1.48
C GLY A 79 8.53 6.67 -1.97
N TYR A 80 8.35 6.56 -3.28
CA TYR A 80 7.13 5.99 -3.84
C TYR A 80 7.35 5.20 -5.13
N ILE A 81 6.37 4.35 -5.42
CA ILE A 81 6.19 3.67 -6.69
C ILE A 81 4.77 3.91 -7.22
N THR A 82 4.65 4.26 -8.48
CA THR A 82 3.37 4.41 -9.19
C THR A 82 3.25 3.33 -10.27
N MET A 83 2.10 2.66 -10.30
CA MET A 83 1.83 1.56 -11.21
C MET A 83 0.42 1.62 -11.76
N LYS A 84 0.20 0.87 -12.84
CA LYS A 84 -1.13 0.58 -13.38
C LYS A 84 -1.21 -0.88 -13.81
N PHE A 85 -2.43 -1.38 -13.94
CA PHE A 85 -2.67 -2.62 -14.65
C PHE A 85 -2.95 -2.37 -16.14
N ASP A 86 -3.00 -3.45 -16.91
CA ASP A 86 -3.46 -3.44 -18.32
C ASP A 86 -4.97 -3.20 -18.47
N HIS A 87 -5.68 -3.00 -17.36
CA HIS A 87 -7.08 -2.64 -17.26
C HIS A 87 -7.34 -1.78 -16.00
N PRO A 88 -8.43 -1.01 -15.95
CA PRO A 88 -8.88 -0.37 -14.72
C PRO A 88 -9.35 -1.41 -13.70
N ILE A 89 -9.14 -1.14 -12.41
CA ILE A 89 -9.66 -1.97 -11.32
C ILE A 89 -11.06 -1.46 -10.97
N GLU A 90 -12.08 -2.30 -11.15
CA GLU A 90 -13.46 -1.95 -10.84
C GLU A 90 -13.68 -1.91 -9.32
N ASN A 91 -14.46 -0.95 -8.83
CA ASN A 91 -14.87 -0.89 -7.43
C ASN A 91 -16.09 -1.81 -7.19
N LYS A 92 -15.86 -3.03 -6.68
CA LYS A 92 -16.90 -4.03 -6.40
C LYS A 92 -17.02 -4.33 -4.90
N HIS A 93 -17.94 -5.21 -4.51
CA HIS A 93 -18.17 -5.48 -3.10
C HIS A 93 -16.92 -6.06 -2.39
N GLY A 94 -16.51 -5.42 -1.28
CA GLY A 94 -15.31 -5.76 -0.53
C GLY A 94 -14.05 -5.05 -1.02
N SER A 95 -12.89 -5.57 -0.63
CA SER A 95 -11.60 -5.10 -1.14
C SER A 95 -11.43 -5.46 -2.61
N ASP A 96 -10.82 -4.55 -3.37
CA ASP A 96 -10.71 -4.63 -4.83
C ASP A 96 -9.29 -5.04 -5.28
N PHE A 97 -8.27 -4.67 -4.52
CA PHE A 97 -6.89 -5.04 -4.83
C PHE A 97 -6.06 -5.38 -3.59
N LEU A 98 -4.93 -6.04 -3.80
CA LEU A 98 -4.00 -6.50 -2.78
C LEU A 98 -2.63 -5.89 -3.04
N ILE A 99 -1.99 -5.35 -2.01
CA ILE A 99 -0.57 -4.96 -2.06
C ILE A 99 0.16 -5.74 -0.97
N LYS A 100 1.15 -6.54 -1.38
CA LYS A 100 2.02 -7.26 -0.45
C LYS A 100 3.33 -6.50 -0.25
N GLY A 101 3.85 -6.57 0.95
CA GLY A 101 5.20 -6.13 1.30
C GLY A 101 6.06 -7.29 1.81
N ASN A 102 6.94 -7.02 2.77
CA ASN A 102 7.82 -7.98 3.43
C ASN A 102 7.53 -8.13 4.94
N GLY A 103 6.53 -7.42 5.44
CA GLY A 103 6.21 -7.33 6.86
C GLY A 103 6.12 -8.71 7.52
N MET A 104 6.50 -8.77 8.79
CA MET A 104 6.54 -10.00 9.56
C MET A 104 6.45 -9.72 11.06
N TYR A 105 5.88 -10.68 11.80
CA TYR A 105 5.87 -10.60 13.26
C TYR A 105 7.15 -11.17 13.89
N ALA A 106 7.55 -10.56 15.00
CA ALA A 106 8.65 -11.03 15.81
C ALA A 106 8.28 -12.33 16.53
N ILE A 107 9.24 -13.25 16.60
CA ILE A 107 9.09 -14.50 17.36
C ILE A 107 9.05 -14.21 18.87
N ASP A 108 9.85 -13.24 19.33
CA ASP A 108 10.08 -12.92 20.74
C ASP A 108 9.70 -11.46 21.07
N ASP A 109 8.47 -11.05 20.75
CA ASP A 109 7.91 -9.74 21.10
C ASP A 109 7.87 -9.53 22.63
N PRO A 110 8.59 -8.54 23.21
CA PRO A 110 8.62 -8.29 24.65
C PRO A 110 7.31 -7.74 25.24
N LYS A 111 6.43 -7.17 24.41
CA LYS A 111 5.19 -6.50 24.83
C LYS A 111 4.00 -7.44 24.81
N TYR A 112 3.83 -8.19 23.72
CA TYR A 112 2.63 -9.01 23.50
C TYR A 112 2.91 -10.52 23.42
N GLY A 113 4.19 -10.94 23.39
CA GLY A 113 4.56 -12.36 23.34
C GLY A 113 3.92 -13.06 22.14
N LYS A 114 3.17 -14.15 22.38
CA LYS A 114 2.54 -14.96 21.31
C LYS A 114 1.38 -14.25 20.61
N GLU A 115 0.75 -13.26 21.24
CA GLU A 115 -0.34 -12.47 20.66
C GLU A 115 0.21 -11.23 19.94
N THR A 116 1.41 -11.36 19.38
CA THR A 116 2.15 -10.24 18.82
C THR A 116 1.41 -9.56 17.67
N ILE A 117 1.56 -8.24 17.66
CA ILE A 117 1.25 -7.37 16.53
C ILE A 117 2.48 -6.56 16.12
N GLY A 118 3.68 -7.00 16.52
CA GLY A 118 4.94 -6.31 16.29
C GLY A 118 6.00 -7.18 15.63
N GLY A 119 6.95 -6.56 14.96
CA GLY A 119 8.04 -7.20 14.23
C GLY A 119 8.70 -6.20 13.27
N SER A 120 8.73 -6.53 11.98
CA SER A 120 9.02 -5.61 10.88
C SER A 120 7.67 -5.15 10.31
N ILE A 121 7.30 -3.90 10.57
CA ILE A 121 6.00 -3.33 10.20
C ILE A 121 6.26 -1.90 9.72
N GLU A 122 6.20 -1.68 8.42
CA GLU A 122 6.78 -0.50 7.77
C GLU A 122 5.74 0.18 6.87
N PRO A 123 4.69 0.78 7.47
CA PRO A 123 3.45 1.09 6.79
C PRO A 123 3.62 2.13 5.67
N GLY A 124 3.15 1.76 4.48
CA GLY A 124 3.04 2.62 3.31
C GLY A 124 1.63 3.16 3.12
N ILE A 125 1.51 4.45 2.82
CA ILE A 125 0.24 5.07 2.43
C ILE A 125 -0.04 4.73 0.97
N VAL A 126 -1.30 4.42 0.67
CA VAL A 126 -1.76 4.07 -0.67
C VAL A 126 -2.65 5.17 -1.23
N TYR A 127 -2.26 5.66 -2.40
CA TYR A 127 -3.03 6.58 -3.21
C TYR A 127 -3.57 5.85 -4.45
N VAL A 128 -4.77 6.22 -4.88
CA VAL A 128 -5.38 5.73 -6.11
C VAL A 128 -5.70 6.87 -7.05
N GLY A 129 -5.46 6.65 -8.34
CA GLY A 129 -5.62 7.66 -9.39
C GLY A 129 -6.70 7.27 -10.38
N VAL A 130 -7.45 8.26 -10.87
CA VAL A 130 -8.43 8.11 -11.97
C VAL A 130 -8.09 9.09 -13.10
N GLY A 131 -7.94 8.58 -14.32
CA GLY A 131 -7.75 9.40 -15.52
C GLY A 131 -7.00 8.68 -16.65
N ASP A 132 -7.20 9.18 -17.87
CA ASP A 132 -6.59 8.59 -19.07
C ASP A 132 -5.06 8.75 -19.13
N ASN A 133 -4.51 9.77 -18.46
CA ASN A 133 -3.08 10.07 -18.43
C ASN A 133 -2.62 10.37 -17.00
N LEU A 134 -1.40 9.90 -16.66
CA LEU A 134 -0.82 10.01 -15.33
C LEU A 134 -0.68 11.46 -14.86
N GLU A 135 -0.26 12.37 -15.75
CA GLU A 135 0.01 13.78 -15.45
C GLU A 135 -1.25 14.56 -15.08
N THR A 136 -2.40 14.10 -15.54
CA THR A 136 -3.70 14.75 -15.33
C THR A 136 -4.63 13.92 -14.44
N ALA A 137 -4.18 12.75 -13.98
CA ALA A 137 -4.96 11.87 -13.14
C ALA A 137 -5.32 12.58 -11.83
N LYS A 138 -6.56 12.36 -11.40
CA LYS A 138 -7.01 12.84 -10.09
C LYS A 138 -6.68 11.78 -9.04
N TRP A 139 -5.96 12.21 -8.00
CA TRP A 139 -5.48 11.34 -6.93
C TRP A 139 -6.33 11.43 -5.67
N TYR A 140 -6.50 10.30 -5.00
CA TYR A 140 -7.19 10.15 -3.74
C TYR A 140 -6.35 9.29 -2.82
N GLU A 141 -6.28 9.64 -1.54
CA GLU A 141 -5.70 8.74 -0.56
C GLU A 141 -6.74 7.69 -0.15
N LEU A 142 -6.31 6.45 0.10
CA LEU A 142 -7.15 5.47 0.78
C LEU A 142 -7.00 5.64 2.29
N ALA A 143 -8.04 6.19 2.93
CA ALA A 143 -8.05 6.49 4.35
C ALA A 143 -7.92 5.21 5.21
N GLY A 144 -6.68 4.93 5.62
CA GLY A 144 -6.36 3.87 6.55
C GLY A 144 -6.78 4.19 7.98
N SER A 145 -6.46 3.26 8.88
CA SER A 145 -6.96 3.33 10.26
C SER A 145 -6.49 4.56 11.04
N GLU A 146 -5.35 5.15 10.69
CA GLU A 146 -4.78 6.32 11.36
C GLU A 146 -5.17 7.66 10.70
N TYR A 147 -5.76 7.64 9.50
CA TYR A 147 -6.03 8.82 8.68
C TYR A 147 -6.75 9.92 9.46
N TYR A 148 -7.90 9.61 10.08
CA TYR A 148 -8.68 10.61 10.81
C TYR A 148 -8.23 10.85 12.27
N THR A 149 -7.10 10.28 12.69
CA THR A 149 -6.71 10.29 14.10
C THR A 149 -5.32 10.85 14.34
N ASN A 150 -4.30 10.21 13.79
CA ASN A 150 -2.91 10.48 14.12
C ASN A 150 -2.06 10.87 12.91
N GLU A 151 -2.57 10.69 11.70
CA GLU A 151 -1.86 11.05 10.48
C GLU A 151 -1.74 12.57 10.32
N ILE A 152 -0.58 13.01 9.82
CA ILE A 152 -0.33 14.40 9.44
C ILE A 152 -0.43 14.53 7.93
N HIS A 153 -1.46 15.21 7.42
CA HIS A 153 -1.77 15.22 5.98
C HIS A 153 -0.93 16.19 5.13
N ASP A 154 -0.20 17.13 5.74
CA ASP A 154 0.56 18.18 5.04
C ASP A 154 2.07 18.11 5.27
N PHE A 155 2.58 16.91 5.56
CA PHE A 155 4.00 16.70 5.81
C PHE A 155 4.80 16.84 4.50
N GLU A 156 5.85 17.65 4.53
CA GLU A 156 6.77 17.87 3.42
C GLU A 156 8.20 17.75 3.92
N ILE A 157 9.05 17.03 3.19
CA ILE A 157 10.47 16.83 3.51
C ILE A 157 11.34 16.99 2.28
N THR A 158 12.53 17.55 2.48
CA THR A 158 13.58 17.65 1.47
C THR A 158 14.85 16.99 1.99
N TYR A 159 15.37 16.02 1.23
CA TYR A 159 16.65 15.36 1.45
C TYR A 159 17.73 16.01 0.58
N PHE A 160 18.98 15.99 1.07
CA PHE A 160 20.12 16.56 0.36
C PHE A 160 21.17 15.49 0.06
N LYS A 161 21.69 15.49 -1.16
CA LYS A 161 22.71 14.55 -1.63
C LYS A 161 23.96 14.63 -0.74
N PRO A 162 24.46 13.50 -0.22
CA PRO A 162 25.64 13.51 0.64
C PRO A 162 26.88 13.90 -0.17
N THR A 163 27.78 14.69 0.43
CA THR A 163 29.06 15.08 -0.19
C THR A 163 30.22 14.16 0.18
N ALA A 164 30.00 13.27 1.14
CA ALA A 164 30.96 12.27 1.61
C ALA A 164 30.24 10.98 2.02
N GLU A 165 30.87 9.84 1.76
CA GLU A 165 30.33 8.51 2.07
C GLU A 165 30.70 7.99 3.47
N ALA A 166 31.51 8.76 4.20
CA ALA A 166 31.92 8.51 5.57
C ALA A 166 32.19 9.86 6.27
N CYS A 167 31.97 9.92 7.59
CA CYS A 167 32.24 11.09 8.41
C CYS A 167 32.53 10.67 9.86
N GLU A 168 32.81 11.62 10.74
CA GLU A 168 32.93 11.32 12.17
C GLU A 168 31.65 10.65 12.68
N HIS A 169 31.82 9.63 13.53
CA HIS A 169 30.71 8.86 14.08
C HIS A 169 30.95 8.51 15.55
N GLN A 170 29.89 8.54 16.33
CA GLN A 170 29.81 8.13 17.74
C GLN A 170 28.60 7.21 17.98
N LEU A 171 27.62 7.19 17.06
CA LEU A 171 26.45 6.33 17.17
C LEU A 171 26.82 4.85 16.96
N PHE A 172 26.16 3.98 17.74
CA PHE A 172 26.31 2.54 17.59
C PHE A 172 25.84 2.10 16.20
N GLY A 173 26.69 1.35 15.49
CA GLY A 173 26.36 0.81 14.16
C GLY A 173 26.45 1.82 13.02
N SER A 174 27.05 2.99 13.24
CA SER A 174 27.21 4.05 12.24
C SER A 174 28.64 4.10 11.67
N VAL A 175 28.78 4.49 10.41
CA VAL A 175 30.05 4.93 9.77
C VAL A 175 30.05 6.42 9.41
N CYS A 176 28.91 7.09 9.59
CA CYS A 176 28.76 8.54 9.45
C CYS A 176 27.44 8.96 10.10
N ASP A 177 27.49 9.69 11.21
CA ASP A 177 26.27 10.05 11.96
C ASP A 177 25.39 11.06 11.21
N ASN A 178 26.03 11.92 10.39
CA ASN A 178 25.39 13.03 9.69
C ASN A 178 25.43 12.81 8.17
N TYR A 179 24.88 11.70 7.67
CA TYR A 179 25.03 11.29 6.28
C TYR A 179 23.99 11.93 5.34
N ILE A 180 22.71 11.55 5.44
CA ILE A 180 21.64 12.16 4.63
C ILE A 180 21.02 13.30 5.43
N LYS A 181 21.33 14.55 5.06
CA LYS A 181 20.66 15.71 5.63
C LYS A 181 19.21 15.78 5.18
N TRP A 182 18.32 16.25 6.04
CA TRP A 182 16.93 16.53 5.71
C TRP A 182 16.40 17.80 6.40
N ASN A 183 15.39 18.42 5.78
CA ASN A 183 14.56 19.46 6.36
C ASN A 183 13.09 19.09 6.14
N CYS A 184 12.24 19.17 7.15
CA CYS A 184 10.81 18.89 7.02
C CYS A 184 9.94 19.95 7.67
N THR A 185 8.67 19.96 7.27
CA THR A 185 7.67 20.90 7.74
C THR A 185 6.29 20.23 7.76
N TRP A 186 5.46 20.57 8.75
CA TRP A 186 4.10 20.04 8.86
C TRP A 186 3.19 20.91 9.74
N THR A 187 1.89 20.65 9.76
CA THR A 187 0.95 21.25 10.72
C THR A 187 0.69 20.28 11.86
N ASP A 188 0.94 20.70 13.10
CA ASP A 188 0.72 19.82 14.26
C ASP A 188 -0.76 19.71 14.66
N ALA A 189 -1.05 18.85 15.64
CA ALA A 189 -2.41 18.62 16.13
C ALA A 189 -3.11 19.86 16.74
N LYS A 190 -2.39 20.97 17.00
CA LYS A 190 -2.96 22.25 17.45
C LYS A 190 -3.22 23.21 16.29
N GLY A 191 -2.92 22.81 15.05
CA GLY A 191 -2.99 23.66 13.87
C GLY A 191 -1.79 24.60 13.71
N GLU A 192 -0.69 24.37 14.43
CA GLU A 192 0.51 25.20 14.34
C GLU A 192 1.48 24.64 13.31
N ARG A 193 1.98 25.50 12.42
CA ARG A 193 3.05 25.14 11.47
C ARG A 193 4.35 24.86 12.23
N ARG A 194 4.97 23.73 11.93
CA ARG A 194 6.25 23.26 12.48
C ARG A 194 7.27 23.05 11.38
N ASP A 195 8.53 23.10 11.77
CA ASP A 195 9.67 22.72 10.96
C ASP A 195 10.70 21.95 11.80
N SER A 196 11.53 21.16 11.13
CA SER A 196 12.66 20.47 11.72
C SER A 196 13.75 20.22 10.68
N THR A 197 14.98 20.02 11.16
CA THR A 197 16.13 19.65 10.33
C THR A 197 16.98 18.65 11.09
N GLY A 198 17.64 17.75 10.37
CA GLY A 198 18.50 16.75 10.96
C GLY A 198 19.22 15.91 9.91
N TYR A 199 19.67 14.74 10.35
CA TYR A 199 20.37 13.79 9.52
C TYR A 199 19.87 12.36 9.77
N HIS A 200 19.94 11.53 8.74
CA HIS A 200 20.01 10.09 8.89
C HIS A 200 21.48 9.67 8.88
N MET A 201 21.83 8.71 9.73
CA MET A 201 23.18 8.14 9.75
C MET A 201 23.38 7.16 8.60
N LYS A 202 24.65 6.84 8.30
CA LYS A 202 25.02 5.72 7.44
C LYS A 202 25.37 4.50 8.27
N ASN A 203 24.80 3.36 7.94
CA ASN A 203 24.93 2.13 8.70
C ASN A 203 26.24 1.40 8.36
N GLN A 204 26.94 0.85 9.35
CA GLN A 204 28.13 0.04 9.13
C GLN A 204 27.84 -1.30 8.42
N TYR A 205 26.59 -1.76 8.45
CA TYR A 205 26.16 -3.00 7.78
C TYR A 205 25.72 -2.77 6.32
N HIS A 206 25.54 -1.50 5.90
CA HIS A 206 25.11 -1.10 4.56
C HIS A 206 25.97 0.07 4.07
N ILE A 207 27.05 -0.24 3.34
CA ILE A 207 28.12 0.72 3.01
C ILE A 207 27.99 1.36 1.62
N GLN A 208 27.06 0.89 0.80
CA GLN A 208 26.64 1.52 -0.45
C GLN A 208 26.10 2.94 -0.18
N THR A 209 26.05 3.77 -1.23
CA THR A 209 25.41 5.08 -1.11
C THR A 209 23.91 4.93 -0.88
N TYR A 210 23.31 5.78 -0.06
CA TYR A 210 21.85 5.75 0.19
C TYR A 210 21.10 6.67 -0.78
N TRP A 211 21.83 7.53 -1.50
CA TRP A 211 21.24 8.38 -2.53
C TRP A 211 20.92 7.53 -3.76
N PRO A 212 19.73 7.65 -4.39
CA PRO A 212 19.43 6.96 -5.65
C PRO A 212 20.50 7.28 -6.70
N GLN A 213 21.19 6.26 -7.23
CA GLN A 213 22.37 6.48 -8.08
C GLN A 213 22.07 7.05 -9.46
N TRP A 214 20.81 6.93 -9.92
CA TRP A 214 20.32 7.50 -11.17
C TRP A 214 19.72 8.91 -11.01
N GLU A 215 19.74 9.48 -9.80
CA GLU A 215 19.25 10.83 -9.54
C GLU A 215 20.36 11.87 -9.67
N ASP A 216 20.17 12.75 -10.66
CA ASP A 216 21.08 13.84 -11.00
C ASP A 216 20.88 15.09 -10.14
N LYS A 217 19.74 15.22 -9.47
CA LYS A 217 19.47 16.34 -8.55
C LYS A 217 20.28 16.19 -7.27
N ASP A 218 20.62 17.33 -6.68
CA ASP A 218 21.23 17.41 -5.35
C ASP A 218 20.21 17.41 -4.21
N GLN A 219 18.91 17.49 -4.54
CA GLN A 219 17.80 17.55 -3.59
C GLN A 219 16.62 16.72 -4.08
N LEU A 220 15.96 16.04 -3.14
CA LEU A 220 14.71 15.32 -3.37
C LEU A 220 13.66 15.81 -2.37
N THR A 221 12.52 16.29 -2.88
CA THR A 221 11.42 16.79 -2.06
C THR A 221 10.20 15.90 -2.23
N PHE A 222 9.61 15.51 -1.11
CA PHE A 222 8.42 14.68 -1.04
C PHE A 222 7.35 15.32 -0.15
N LYS A 223 6.09 15.06 -0.48
CA LYS A 223 4.93 15.56 0.26
C LYS A 223 3.83 14.51 0.30
N GLY A 224 3.16 14.38 1.44
CA GLY A 224 2.03 13.47 1.60
C GLY A 224 1.63 13.32 3.06
N GLY A 225 0.77 12.33 3.33
CA GLY A 225 0.43 11.91 4.68
C GLY A 225 1.66 11.36 5.42
N CYS A 226 1.76 11.61 6.73
CA CYS A 226 2.80 11.08 7.60
C CYS A 226 2.17 10.39 8.81
N LEU A 227 2.36 9.08 8.88
CA LEU A 227 1.85 8.19 9.90
C LEU A 227 2.66 8.31 11.19
N PRO A 228 2.06 8.04 12.36
CA PRO A 228 2.78 8.09 13.63
C PRO A 228 3.88 7.03 13.70
N ASN A 229 4.97 7.37 14.38
CA ASN A 229 6.07 6.45 14.64
C ASN A 229 5.59 5.22 15.43
N ASN A 230 6.03 4.03 15.00
CA ASN A 230 5.53 2.75 15.51
C ASN A 230 6.61 1.85 16.12
N ALA A 231 7.88 2.28 16.11
CA ALA A 231 8.97 1.48 16.67
C ALA A 231 9.20 1.76 18.16
N VAL A 232 9.57 0.70 18.88
CA VAL A 232 10.01 0.75 20.27
C VAL A 232 11.40 0.11 20.36
N MET A 233 12.34 0.83 20.97
CA MET A 233 13.65 0.28 21.32
C MET A 233 13.59 -0.34 22.72
N TYR A 234 13.75 -1.65 22.82
CA TYR A 234 13.80 -2.35 24.12
C TYR A 234 15.21 -2.41 24.70
N LYS A 235 16.21 -2.37 23.84
CA LYS A 235 17.65 -2.23 24.15
C LYS A 235 18.37 -1.73 22.90
N PRO A 236 19.59 -1.19 22.98
CA PRO A 236 20.29 -0.59 21.82
C PRO A 236 20.37 -1.49 20.58
N THR A 237 20.36 -2.81 20.76
CA THR A 237 20.45 -3.81 19.69
C THR A 237 19.11 -4.46 19.33
N TYR A 238 17.98 -3.92 19.78
CA TYR A 238 16.69 -4.55 19.54
C TYR A 238 15.54 -3.53 19.48
N TRP A 239 15.00 -3.43 18.27
CA TRP A 239 13.83 -2.65 17.91
C TRP A 239 12.69 -3.59 17.53
N VAL A 240 11.47 -3.16 17.81
CA VAL A 240 10.25 -3.80 17.32
C VAL A 240 9.35 -2.71 16.78
N GLN A 241 8.94 -2.82 15.51
CA GLN A 241 7.93 -1.96 14.89
C GLN A 241 6.56 -2.62 15.08
N TYR A 242 5.56 -1.86 15.53
CA TYR A 242 4.23 -2.41 15.81
C TYR A 242 3.19 -1.98 14.79
N ARG A 243 2.21 -2.86 14.54
CA ARG A 243 0.93 -2.43 13.96
C ARG A 243 0.27 -1.44 14.91
N TYR A 244 -0.44 -0.46 14.37
CA TYR A 244 -1.15 0.53 15.18
C TYR A 244 -2.24 -0.07 16.06
N ALA A 245 -2.90 -1.11 15.55
CA ALA A 245 -3.86 -1.93 16.27
C ALA A 245 -3.95 -3.31 15.60
N LYS A 246 -4.55 -4.28 16.30
CA LYS A 246 -4.81 -5.63 15.74
C LYS A 246 -5.69 -5.59 14.49
N ASP A 247 -6.60 -4.62 14.43
CA ASP A 247 -7.54 -4.37 13.35
C ASP A 247 -7.15 -3.19 12.44
N ALA A 248 -5.92 -2.66 12.58
CA ALA A 248 -5.43 -1.60 11.69
C ALA A 248 -5.37 -2.10 10.23
N TYR A 249 -5.77 -1.23 9.30
CA TYR A 249 -5.95 -1.51 7.87
C TYR A 249 -5.57 -0.29 7.03
N GLY A 250 -5.49 -0.49 5.70
CA GLY A 250 -5.33 0.61 4.73
C GLY A 250 -3.90 1.08 4.50
N TYR A 251 -2.91 0.28 4.90
CA TYR A 251 -1.49 0.60 4.73
C TYR A 251 -0.76 -0.61 4.12
N ALA A 252 0.07 -0.36 3.11
CA ALA A 252 0.93 -1.38 2.54
C ALA A 252 2.00 -1.77 3.56
N ASP A 253 2.49 -3.01 3.53
CA ASP A 253 3.58 -3.47 4.39
C ASP A 253 3.36 -3.28 5.92
N ALA A 254 2.08 -3.20 6.31
CA ALA A 254 1.66 -2.95 7.68
C ALA A 254 1.17 -4.23 8.40
N CYS A 255 1.43 -5.40 7.83
CA CYS A 255 1.09 -6.71 8.39
C CYS A 255 1.97 -7.81 7.77
N PRO A 256 1.94 -9.05 8.30
CA PRO A 256 2.65 -10.15 7.68
C PRO A 256 2.29 -10.32 6.20
N ALA A 257 3.26 -10.56 5.32
CA ALA A 257 3.02 -10.67 3.87
C ALA A 257 2.04 -11.79 3.45
N ASN A 258 1.71 -12.72 4.35
CA ASN A 258 0.70 -13.78 4.15
C ASN A 258 -0.69 -13.45 4.74
N ASP A 259 -0.85 -12.31 5.41
CA ASP A 259 -2.12 -11.80 5.92
C ASP A 259 -2.86 -11.05 4.80
N LEU A 260 -3.59 -11.82 3.99
CA LEU A 260 -4.25 -11.30 2.78
C LEU A 260 -5.37 -10.29 3.09
N LEU A 261 -6.03 -10.42 4.24
CA LEU A 261 -7.09 -9.50 4.66
C LEU A 261 -6.52 -8.11 4.94
N TYR A 262 -5.45 -8.01 5.74
CA TYR A 262 -4.89 -6.70 6.10
C TYR A 262 -3.86 -6.16 5.07
N SER A 263 -3.59 -6.94 4.02
CA SER A 263 -2.90 -6.51 2.81
C SER A 263 -3.86 -6.08 1.68
N SER A 264 -5.17 -6.20 1.87
CA SER A 264 -6.18 -5.83 0.86
C SER A 264 -6.69 -4.40 1.04
N PHE A 265 -7.13 -3.82 -0.06
CA PHE A 265 -7.56 -2.42 -0.16
C PHE A 265 -8.93 -2.33 -0.82
N ASP A 266 -9.87 -1.59 -0.20
CA ASP A 266 -11.17 -1.24 -0.79
C ASP A 266 -11.10 0.20 -1.29
N ILE A 267 -11.45 0.40 -2.56
CA ILE A 267 -11.47 1.70 -3.24
C ILE A 267 -12.42 2.68 -2.54
N ASN A 268 -13.41 2.19 -1.78
CA ASN A 268 -14.28 3.03 -0.94
C ASN A 268 -13.56 3.80 0.17
N TRP A 269 -12.32 3.45 0.48
CA TRP A 269 -11.54 4.22 1.44
C TRP A 269 -11.04 5.54 0.84
N ALA A 270 -11.26 5.77 -0.46
CA ALA A 270 -10.87 7.00 -1.14
C ALA A 270 -11.46 8.26 -0.48
N VAL A 271 -10.59 9.21 -0.20
CA VAL A 271 -10.94 10.54 0.31
C VAL A 271 -10.32 11.64 -0.56
N ASP A 272 -11.00 12.77 -0.64
CA ASP A 272 -10.47 13.96 -1.31
C ASP A 272 -9.44 14.72 -0.45
N GLU A 273 -8.92 15.83 -0.97
CA GLU A 273 -7.94 16.70 -0.27
C GLU A 273 -8.45 17.28 1.06
N LYS A 274 -9.76 17.19 1.34
CA LYS A 274 -10.38 17.65 2.60
C LYS A 274 -10.68 16.48 3.55
N GLY A 275 -10.32 15.26 3.16
CA GLY A 275 -10.64 14.04 3.89
C GLY A 275 -12.11 13.64 3.79
N ASP A 276 -12.85 14.17 2.81
CA ASP A 276 -14.24 13.79 2.57
C ASP A 276 -14.29 12.52 1.70
N PRO A 277 -15.08 11.48 2.07
CA PRO A 277 -15.19 10.25 1.30
C PRO A 277 -15.67 10.46 -0.14
N VAL A 278 -15.08 9.72 -1.07
CA VAL A 278 -15.41 9.76 -2.51
C VAL A 278 -15.76 8.37 -3.01
N ALA A 279 -16.92 8.23 -3.67
CA ALA A 279 -17.20 7.01 -4.44
C ALA A 279 -16.55 7.12 -5.82
N LEU A 280 -15.71 6.13 -6.12
CA LEU A 280 -15.11 5.91 -7.43
C LEU A 280 -15.72 4.64 -8.02
N ASP A 281 -16.04 4.64 -9.31
CA ASP A 281 -16.51 3.41 -9.99
C ASP A 281 -15.34 2.46 -10.34
N HIS A 282 -14.14 3.02 -10.51
CA HIS A 282 -12.90 2.32 -10.81
C HIS A 282 -11.68 3.17 -10.44
N ILE A 283 -10.49 2.58 -10.54
CA ILE A 283 -9.20 3.27 -10.49
C ILE A 283 -8.30 2.81 -11.65
N ASP A 284 -7.44 3.71 -12.12
CA ASP A 284 -6.50 3.46 -13.23
C ASP A 284 -5.05 3.33 -12.74
N TYR A 285 -4.73 3.96 -11.59
CA TYR A 285 -3.39 3.99 -11.03
C TYR A 285 -3.41 3.66 -9.54
N ILE A 286 -2.34 3.02 -9.09
CA ILE A 286 -2.01 2.81 -7.69
C ILE A 286 -0.65 3.45 -7.43
N ARG A 287 -0.53 4.22 -6.35
CA ARG A 287 0.76 4.68 -5.84
C ARG A 287 0.92 4.24 -4.39
N VAL A 288 2.05 3.64 -4.08
CA VAL A 288 2.45 3.29 -2.70
C VAL A 288 3.61 4.20 -2.32
N MET A 289 3.50 4.84 -1.16
CA MET A 289 4.51 5.76 -0.62
C MET A 289 4.90 5.33 0.79
N THR A 290 6.20 5.37 1.12
CA THR A 290 6.63 5.21 2.52
C THR A 290 5.96 6.29 3.38
N GLY A 291 5.05 5.87 4.24
CA GLY A 291 4.15 6.76 4.98
C GLY A 291 4.72 7.22 6.33
N ILE A 292 5.86 6.69 6.76
CA ILE A 292 6.41 6.90 8.10
C ILE A 292 7.78 7.57 8.04
N PHE A 293 8.01 8.56 8.91
CA PHE A 293 9.31 9.23 9.06
C PHE A 293 10.01 8.80 10.35
N GLN A 294 10.69 7.65 10.30
CA GLN A 294 11.30 7.01 11.46
C GLN A 294 12.68 6.42 11.12
N TYR A 295 13.64 6.59 12.04
CA TYR A 295 14.99 6.01 11.93
C TYR A 295 15.36 5.24 13.21
N CYS A 296 15.63 3.95 13.09
CA CYS A 296 15.84 3.00 14.18
C CYS A 296 17.34 2.73 14.44
N GLY A 297 18.18 3.77 14.40
CA GLY A 297 19.62 3.66 14.63
C GLY A 297 20.28 2.64 13.70
N TRP A 298 21.02 1.67 14.24
CA TRP A 298 21.71 0.63 13.46
C TRP A 298 20.79 -0.27 12.63
N LEU A 299 19.47 -0.27 12.86
CA LEU A 299 18.53 -0.98 11.99
C LEU A 299 18.28 -0.21 10.68
N GLY A 300 18.49 1.10 10.68
CA GLY A 300 18.24 1.98 9.55
C GLY A 300 16.88 2.68 9.61
N GLU A 301 16.48 3.26 8.48
CA GLU A 301 15.15 3.83 8.27
C GLU A 301 14.06 2.75 8.37
N THR A 302 12.86 3.15 8.77
CA THR A 302 11.66 2.35 8.51
C THR A 302 11.20 2.64 7.09
N SER A 303 11.34 1.66 6.21
CA SER A 303 11.12 1.77 4.77
C SER A 303 9.96 0.89 4.39
N THR A 304 9.06 1.35 3.53
CA THR A 304 8.00 0.48 3.01
C THR A 304 8.56 -0.38 1.89
N GLU A 305 8.27 -1.67 1.91
CA GLU A 305 8.58 -2.59 0.83
C GLU A 305 7.34 -3.04 0.06
N VAL A 306 7.47 -3.17 -1.25
CA VAL A 306 6.42 -3.67 -2.15
C VAL A 306 6.91 -4.91 -2.87
N SER A 307 6.17 -6.01 -2.76
CA SER A 307 6.53 -7.30 -3.37
C SER A 307 5.60 -7.72 -4.49
N SER A 308 4.30 -7.41 -4.41
CA SER A 308 3.35 -7.72 -5.48
C SER A 308 2.08 -6.91 -5.34
N VAL A 309 1.42 -6.63 -6.47
CA VAL A 309 0.08 -6.02 -6.49
C VAL A 309 -0.86 -6.85 -7.35
N VAL A 310 -2.08 -7.10 -6.87
CA VAL A 310 -3.04 -8.02 -7.48
C VAL A 310 -4.45 -7.44 -7.50
N ASP A 311 -5.12 -7.44 -8.66
CA ASP A 311 -6.56 -7.29 -8.78
C ASP A 311 -7.24 -8.54 -8.21
N LEU A 312 -7.95 -8.36 -7.10
CA LEU A 312 -8.60 -9.45 -6.39
C LEU A 312 -9.76 -10.04 -7.19
N HIS A 313 -10.39 -9.27 -8.07
CA HIS A 313 -11.54 -9.72 -8.88
C HIS A 313 -11.16 -10.66 -10.02
N LEU A 314 -9.85 -10.80 -10.30
CA LEU A 314 -9.35 -11.81 -11.23
C LEU A 314 -9.06 -13.15 -10.55
N MET A 315 -9.09 -13.20 -9.21
CA MET A 315 -8.86 -14.43 -8.47
C MET A 315 -10.12 -15.32 -8.49
N GLU A 316 -9.95 -16.56 -8.94
CA GLU A 316 -11.05 -17.52 -9.02
C GLU A 316 -11.77 -17.69 -7.67
N GLY A 317 -13.08 -17.44 -7.67
CA GLY A 317 -13.94 -17.57 -6.49
C GLY A 317 -13.83 -16.44 -5.46
N TYR A 318 -13.01 -15.40 -5.69
CA TYR A 318 -12.88 -14.30 -4.73
C TYR A 318 -14.18 -13.51 -4.56
N ASP A 319 -14.85 -13.17 -5.67
CA ASP A 319 -16.09 -12.37 -5.66
C ASP A 319 -17.25 -13.06 -4.91
N ASP A 320 -17.20 -14.38 -4.69
CA ASP A 320 -18.20 -15.12 -3.91
C ASP A 320 -18.03 -14.94 -2.39
N ASN A 321 -16.81 -14.61 -1.92
CA ASN A 321 -16.49 -14.38 -0.52
C ASN A 321 -15.34 -13.36 -0.39
N PRO A 322 -15.60 -12.07 -0.72
CA PRO A 322 -14.57 -11.05 -0.74
C PRO A 322 -14.09 -10.70 0.66
N TYR A 323 -12.91 -10.09 0.75
CA TYR A 323 -12.42 -9.54 2.01
C TYR A 323 -13.26 -8.32 2.40
N ILE A 324 -13.72 -8.29 3.65
CA ILE A 324 -14.53 -7.21 4.21
C ILE A 324 -13.84 -6.65 5.45
N ILE A 325 -13.47 -5.37 5.38
CA ILE A 325 -13.00 -4.59 6.52
C ILE A 325 -13.96 -3.42 6.72
N THR A 326 -14.45 -3.26 7.94
CA THR A 326 -15.27 -2.11 8.32
C THR A 326 -14.34 -0.93 8.64
N PRO A 327 -14.40 0.18 7.89
CA PRO A 327 -13.53 1.32 8.15
C PRO A 327 -13.79 1.95 9.53
N ARG A 328 -12.77 2.57 10.12
CA ARG A 328 -12.94 3.39 11.34
C ARG A 328 -13.86 4.55 11.04
N GLU A 329 -14.77 4.84 11.97
CA GLU A 329 -15.66 5.98 11.83
C GLU A 329 -14.87 7.29 11.85
N ARG A 330 -15.19 8.19 10.92
CA ARG A 330 -14.69 9.57 10.95
C ARG A 330 -15.14 10.20 12.27
N PRO A 331 -14.23 10.73 13.11
CA PRO A 331 -14.61 11.45 14.31
C PRO A 331 -15.57 12.59 13.96
N SER A 332 -16.77 12.58 14.52
CA SER A 332 -17.74 13.64 14.26
C SER A 332 -17.17 14.97 14.75
N THR A 333 -17.16 16.01 13.92
CA THR A 333 -16.74 17.37 14.29
C THR A 333 -17.70 18.07 15.27
N GLY A 334 -18.57 17.32 15.96
CA GLY A 334 -19.68 17.85 16.76
C GLY A 334 -20.85 18.39 15.91
N ILE A 335 -20.71 18.40 14.59
CA ILE A 335 -21.80 18.72 13.66
C ILE A 335 -22.47 17.40 13.30
N GLN A 336 -23.65 17.12 13.87
CA GLN A 336 -24.57 16.17 13.25
C GLN A 336 -24.89 16.73 11.86
N LEU A 337 -24.30 16.13 10.82
CA LEU A 337 -24.82 16.32 9.47
C LEU A 337 -26.31 15.97 9.54
N PRO A 338 -27.21 16.86 9.09
CA PRO A 338 -28.63 16.60 9.20
C PRO A 338 -28.92 15.28 8.48
N THR A 339 -29.28 14.24 9.26
CA THR A 339 -30.03 13.10 8.72
C THR A 339 -31.17 13.72 7.95
N VAL A 340 -31.20 13.57 6.63
CA VAL A 340 -32.26 14.17 5.82
C VAL A 340 -33.57 13.54 6.28
N PRO A 341 -34.43 14.24 7.05
CA PRO A 341 -35.69 13.69 7.49
C PRO A 341 -36.61 13.82 6.29
N GLY A 342 -36.65 12.82 5.42
CA GLY A 342 -37.55 12.89 4.26
C GLY A 342 -37.35 11.89 3.14
N HIS A 343 -36.16 11.29 2.97
CA HIS A 343 -36.05 10.15 2.05
C HIS A 343 -36.43 8.87 2.80
N GLN A 344 -37.73 8.69 3.06
CA GLN A 344 -38.25 7.33 3.00
C GLN A 344 -37.85 6.80 1.62
N VAL A 345 -37.07 5.73 1.59
CA VAL A 345 -36.79 4.98 0.37
C VAL A 345 -38.13 4.45 -0.14
N GLN A 346 -38.84 5.27 -0.93
CA GLN A 346 -40.09 4.89 -1.55
C GLN A 346 -39.77 4.14 -2.85
N GLY A 347 -40.07 2.84 -2.86
CA GLY A 347 -39.89 1.93 -4.00
C GLY A 347 -38.81 0.88 -3.79
N ASP A 348 -38.60 0.02 -4.80
CA ASP A 348 -37.65 -1.13 -4.85
C ASP A 348 -36.15 -0.76 -4.68
N ALA A 349 -35.86 0.44 -4.19
CA ALA A 349 -34.55 1.05 -4.13
C ALA A 349 -33.81 0.74 -2.81
N ALA A 350 -33.68 -0.53 -2.42
CA ALA A 350 -32.96 -0.87 -1.18
C ALA A 350 -31.51 -0.36 -1.20
N TYR A 351 -31.09 0.23 -0.08
CA TYR A 351 -29.70 0.56 0.22
C TYR A 351 -29.18 -0.44 1.25
N TYR A 352 -27.91 -0.79 1.13
CA TYR A 352 -27.23 -1.70 2.05
C TYR A 352 -25.93 -1.07 2.55
N THR A 353 -25.51 -1.39 3.76
CA THR A 353 -24.15 -1.11 4.24
C THR A 353 -23.13 -1.81 3.34
N LEU A 354 -21.86 -1.41 3.45
CA LEU A 354 -20.76 -2.12 2.80
C LEU A 354 -20.63 -3.60 3.24
N THR A 355 -21.24 -3.98 4.36
CA THR A 355 -21.31 -5.36 4.86
C THR A 355 -22.59 -6.10 4.44
N GLY A 356 -23.37 -5.54 3.52
CA GLY A 356 -24.59 -6.17 2.98
C GLY A 356 -25.82 -6.08 3.88
N GLN A 357 -25.80 -5.29 4.95
CA GLN A 357 -26.97 -5.11 5.82
C GLN A 357 -27.89 -4.04 5.22
N ARG A 358 -29.17 -4.36 5.04
CA ARG A 358 -30.15 -3.38 4.54
C ARG A 358 -30.27 -2.22 5.52
N VAL A 359 -30.21 -0.99 5.02
CA VAL A 359 -30.39 0.21 5.85
C VAL A 359 -31.77 0.84 5.62
N GLU A 360 -32.39 1.32 6.69
CA GLU A 360 -33.66 2.05 6.63
C GLU A 360 -33.46 3.55 6.40
N ARG A 361 -32.25 4.06 6.68
CA ARG A 361 -31.85 5.45 6.53
C ARG A 361 -30.43 5.53 6.00
N VAL A 362 -30.20 6.54 5.19
CA VAL A 362 -28.90 6.88 4.62
C VAL A 362 -28.45 8.23 5.21
N GLU A 363 -27.18 8.30 5.56
CA GLU A 363 -26.53 9.47 6.11
C GLU A 363 -25.64 10.13 5.05
N ARG A 364 -25.65 11.46 5.02
CA ARG A 364 -24.87 12.24 4.07
C ARG A 364 -23.37 12.04 4.32
N GLY A 365 -22.60 11.82 3.27
CA GLY A 365 -21.17 11.54 3.31
C GLY A 365 -20.80 10.08 3.62
N LYS A 366 -21.78 9.16 3.65
CA LYS A 366 -21.54 7.71 3.80
C LYS A 366 -21.75 6.97 2.48
N ILE A 367 -21.04 5.86 2.30
CA ILE A 367 -21.14 4.98 1.12
C ILE A 367 -22.10 3.83 1.41
N TYR A 368 -22.98 3.56 0.45
CA TYR A 368 -23.97 2.47 0.49
C TYR A 368 -23.95 1.67 -0.81
N ILE A 369 -24.41 0.43 -0.76
CA ILE A 369 -24.68 -0.38 -1.96
C ILE A 369 -26.14 -0.15 -2.39
N HIS A 370 -26.34 0.28 -3.63
CA HIS A 370 -27.63 0.49 -4.26
C HIS A 370 -27.65 -0.11 -5.68
N LYS A 371 -28.57 -1.06 -5.93
CA LYS A 371 -28.67 -1.79 -7.22
C LYS A 371 -27.34 -2.43 -7.67
N GLY A 372 -26.60 -2.99 -6.72
CA GLY A 372 -25.30 -3.62 -6.98
C GLY A 372 -24.16 -2.64 -7.27
N LYS A 373 -24.40 -1.33 -7.14
CA LYS A 373 -23.37 -0.28 -7.30
C LYS A 373 -23.18 0.47 -5.98
N LYS A 374 -21.95 0.89 -5.69
CA LYS A 374 -21.64 1.72 -4.52
C LYS A 374 -22.02 3.18 -4.83
N VAL A 375 -22.63 3.89 -3.88
CA VAL A 375 -23.06 5.30 -4.01
C VAL A 375 -22.78 6.08 -2.73
N VAL A 376 -22.27 7.31 -2.83
CA VAL A 376 -22.24 8.27 -1.70
C VAL A 376 -23.60 8.92 -1.59
N PHE A 377 -24.19 8.90 -0.39
CA PHE A 377 -25.43 9.64 -0.10
C PHE A 377 -25.15 11.04 0.46
#